data_AF-F2T7M8-F1
#
_entry.id   AF-F2T7M8-F1
#
_cell.length_a   1.000
_cell.length_b   1.000
_cell.length_c   1.000
_cell.angle_alpha   90.00
_cell.angle_beta   90.00
_cell.angle_gamma   90.00
#
_symmetry.space_group_name_H-M   'P 1'
#
loop_
_entity.id
_entity.type
_entity.pdbx_description
1 polymer ?
#
loop_
_entity_poly.entity_id
_entity_poly.type
_entity_poly.pdbx_seq_one_letter_code
_entity_poly.pdbx_strand_id
1 'polypeptide(L)'
;MIVYSSRNFALDPKLVNSLANAQTVIDYLRVAQLGLTTEETNKMPNTTSGGYSWRDINNVGDCQHRLRANQMPNSPPQSIKTELMFAVCFTTYIQSQLRRALRASFQHLASQLANLHLTPITIDIGDPAQIIDNFQPDIAFFQADSTLNSSPNRCPGDLKVSWKWASHWATALSAEDRREYKQVLSQVNFYMKQHNARYGFVLTDTELVPIKRLDGNGNLLVAQPILWEARGQGRLTILLGLWFLGMLGVADDDWRL
;
A
#
# COMPACT_ATOMS: atom_id res chain seq x y z
N MET A 1 -15.67 -16.40 -6.35
CA MET A 1 -15.99 -15.35 -5.37
C MET A 1 -14.94 -15.39 -4.27
N ILE A 2 -13.97 -14.46 -4.27
CA ILE A 2 -12.99 -14.39 -3.18
C ILE A 2 -13.52 -13.39 -2.15
N VAL A 3 -13.98 -13.91 -1.03
CA VAL A 3 -14.32 -13.11 0.15
C VAL A 3 -13.02 -12.80 0.87
N TYR A 4 -12.44 -11.62 0.65
CA TYR A 4 -11.36 -11.11 1.49
C TYR A 4 -11.99 -10.56 2.77
N SER A 5 -12.05 -11.39 3.80
CA SER A 5 -12.57 -11.02 5.12
C SER A 5 -11.55 -11.39 6.17
N SER A 6 -10.73 -10.42 6.55
CA SER A 6 -10.47 -10.25 7.97
C SER A 6 -11.48 -9.20 8.44
N ARG A 7 -11.97 -9.28 9.69
CA ARG A 7 -12.89 -8.24 10.23
C ARG A 7 -12.33 -6.82 10.13
N ASN A 8 -11.02 -6.68 9.91
CA ASN A 8 -10.29 -5.43 9.98
C ASN A 8 -9.98 -4.80 8.61
N PHE A 9 -9.83 -5.60 7.55
CA PHE A 9 -9.65 -5.14 6.16
C PHE A 9 -10.66 -5.88 5.26
N ALA A 10 -11.79 -5.23 4.97
CA ALA A 10 -12.83 -5.77 4.12
C ALA A 10 -13.41 -4.63 3.27
N LEU A 11 -13.67 -4.91 1.99
CA LEU A 11 -14.44 -4.01 1.14
C LEU A 11 -15.92 -4.08 1.55
N ASP A 12 -16.65 -3.00 1.30
CA ASP A 12 -18.12 -2.99 1.43
C ASP A 12 -18.73 -4.16 0.64
N PRO A 13 -19.60 -4.99 1.24
CA PRO A 13 -20.28 -6.09 0.55
C PRO A 13 -20.98 -5.68 -0.76
N LYS A 14 -21.51 -4.46 -0.85
CA LYS A 14 -22.11 -3.90 -2.07
C LYS A 14 -21.06 -3.75 -3.18
N LEU A 15 -19.89 -3.20 -2.83
CA LEU A 15 -18.76 -3.05 -3.75
C LEU A 15 -18.23 -4.42 -4.18
N VAL A 16 -18.16 -5.39 -3.27
CA VAL A 16 -17.74 -6.78 -3.59
C VAL A 16 -18.69 -7.42 -4.60
N ASN A 17 -20.01 -7.26 -4.42
CA ASN A 17 -21.01 -7.79 -5.34
C ASN A 17 -20.92 -7.14 -6.73
N SER A 18 -20.68 -5.83 -6.77
CA SER A 18 -20.46 -5.08 -8.02
C SER A 18 -19.18 -5.50 -8.75
N LEU A 19 -18.12 -5.83 -8.02
CA LEU A 19 -16.84 -6.29 -8.57
C LEU A 19 -16.82 -7.79 -8.92
N ALA A 20 -17.85 -8.55 -8.56
CA ALA A 20 -17.89 -10.00 -8.79
C ALA A 20 -17.79 -10.38 -10.28
N ASN A 21 -18.12 -9.45 -11.18
CA ASN A 21 -18.01 -9.62 -12.64
C ASN A 21 -16.72 -9.05 -13.25
N ALA A 22 -15.84 -8.44 -12.45
CA ALA A 22 -14.54 -7.92 -12.89
C ALA A 22 -13.44 -9.00 -12.92
N GLN A 23 -13.81 -10.25 -13.21
CA GLN A 23 -12.93 -11.41 -13.14
C GLN A 23 -11.66 -11.24 -13.99
N THR A 24 -11.75 -10.56 -15.14
CA THR A 24 -10.62 -10.25 -16.01
C THR A 24 -9.59 -9.32 -15.36
N VAL A 25 -10.03 -8.32 -14.59
CA VAL A 25 -9.14 -7.41 -13.84
C VAL A 25 -8.46 -8.17 -12.70
N ILE A 26 -9.21 -9.00 -11.98
CA ILE A 26 -8.66 -9.79 -10.89
C ILE A 26 -7.63 -10.81 -11.40
N ASP A 27 -7.90 -11.46 -12.54
CA ASP A 27 -6.96 -12.41 -13.14
C ASP A 27 -5.71 -11.69 -13.67
N TYR A 28 -5.84 -10.47 -14.20
CA TYR A 28 -4.71 -9.59 -14.54
C TYR A 28 -3.84 -9.26 -13.31
N LEU A 29 -4.46 -9.01 -12.16
CA LEU A 29 -3.77 -8.61 -10.92
C LEU A 29 -3.15 -9.78 -10.15
N ARG A 30 -3.63 -11.02 -10.36
CA ARG A 30 -3.14 -12.23 -9.69
C ARG A 30 -1.80 -12.75 -10.21
N VAL A 31 -1.26 -12.09 -11.23
CA VAL A 31 0.04 -12.39 -11.79
C VAL A 31 1.13 -12.05 -10.77
N ALA A 32 1.98 -13.03 -10.50
CA ALA A 32 3.09 -12.91 -9.57
C ALA A 32 4.15 -11.92 -10.02
N GLN A 33 4.85 -11.32 -9.05
CA GLN A 33 6.02 -10.49 -9.33
C GLN A 33 7.28 -11.23 -8.84
N LEU A 34 8.38 -11.11 -9.57
CA LEU A 34 9.65 -11.65 -9.09
C LEU A 34 10.15 -10.75 -7.96
N GLY A 35 10.67 -11.34 -6.89
CA GLY A 35 11.35 -10.59 -5.84
C GLY A 35 12.55 -9.85 -6.45
N LEU A 36 12.83 -8.66 -5.93
CA LEU A 36 14.01 -7.90 -6.33
C LEU A 36 15.21 -8.44 -5.56
N THR A 37 16.32 -8.66 -6.26
CA THR A 37 17.60 -9.04 -5.64
C THR A 37 18.33 -7.79 -5.18
N THR A 38 19.08 -7.91 -4.08
CA THR A 38 19.89 -6.81 -3.54
C THR A 38 21.38 -7.12 -3.72
N GLU A 39 22.19 -6.14 -4.07
CA GLU A 39 23.65 -6.29 -4.21
C GLU A 39 24.38 -5.35 -3.25
N GLU A 40 25.29 -5.91 -2.44
CA GLU A 40 26.23 -5.18 -1.58
C GLU A 40 25.59 -4.14 -0.62
N THR A 41 24.43 -4.48 -0.05
CA THR A 41 23.73 -3.58 0.89
C THR A 41 24.09 -3.87 2.35
N ASN A 42 24.34 -2.81 3.11
CA ASN A 42 24.51 -2.86 4.56
C ASN A 42 23.30 -2.23 5.25
N LYS A 43 23.01 -2.65 6.48
CA LYS A 43 21.96 -2.03 7.29
C LYS A 43 22.23 -0.54 7.46
N MET A 44 21.22 0.29 7.23
CA MET A 44 21.31 1.75 7.39
C MET A 44 20.10 2.28 8.17
N PRO A 45 20.24 3.40 8.91
CA PRO A 45 19.10 4.04 9.57
C PRO A 45 18.11 4.62 8.56
N ASN A 46 16.83 4.71 8.96
CA ASN A 46 15.81 5.41 8.17
C ASN A 46 16.00 6.94 8.23
N THR A 47 15.44 7.64 7.25
CA THR A 47 15.34 9.11 7.27
C THR A 47 14.45 9.56 8.44
N THR A 48 14.90 10.58 9.17
CA THR A 48 14.17 11.17 10.30
C THR A 48 13.73 12.60 10.00
N SER A 49 12.60 13.02 10.58
CA SER A 49 12.09 14.40 10.52
C SER A 49 11.67 14.87 11.91
N GLY A 50 11.63 16.19 12.14
CA GLY A 50 11.02 16.77 13.34
C GLY A 50 9.49 16.65 13.36
N GLY A 51 8.85 16.30 12.23
CA GLY A 51 7.40 16.20 12.10
C GLY A 51 6.78 14.87 12.58
N TYR A 52 7.58 13.81 12.73
CA TYR A 52 7.12 12.49 13.18
C TYR A 52 8.19 11.73 13.96
N SER A 53 7.76 10.90 14.91
CA SER A 53 8.63 10.10 15.77
C SER A 53 8.04 8.71 16.01
N TRP A 54 8.89 7.71 16.18
CA TRP A 54 8.49 6.37 16.65
C TRP A 54 7.62 6.40 17.92
N ARG A 55 7.72 7.47 18.73
CA ARG A 55 6.90 7.71 19.93
C ARG A 55 5.43 8.03 19.61
N ASP A 56 5.12 8.42 18.39
CA ASP A 56 3.75 8.73 17.95
C ASP A 56 2.90 7.46 17.74
N ILE A 57 3.53 6.27 17.76
CA ILE A 57 2.84 4.99 17.64
C ILE A 57 2.59 4.41 19.03
N ASN A 58 1.33 4.42 19.43
CA ASN A 58 0.88 3.95 20.75
C ASN A 58 0.66 2.43 20.79
N ASN A 59 0.03 1.87 19.76
CA ASN A 59 -0.21 0.44 19.66
C ASN A 59 -0.16 -0.03 18.20
N VAL A 60 0.40 -1.22 17.99
CA VAL A 60 0.41 -1.94 16.72
C VAL A 60 -0.21 -3.30 16.97
N GLY A 61 -1.41 -3.52 16.45
CA GLY A 61 -2.07 -4.82 16.46
C GLY A 61 -1.80 -5.62 15.19
N ASP A 62 -1.73 -6.95 15.33
CA ASP A 62 -1.58 -7.88 14.20
C ASP A 62 -2.94 -8.35 13.67
N CYS A 63 -3.07 -8.40 12.35
CA CYS A 63 -4.11 -9.17 11.67
C CYS A 63 -3.51 -10.47 11.13
N GLN A 64 -4.05 -11.65 11.47
CA GLN A 64 -3.51 -12.96 11.03
C GLN A 64 -4.13 -13.42 9.71
N HIS A 65 -3.32 -13.79 8.70
CA HIS A 65 -3.56 -14.85 7.68
C HIS A 65 -2.29 -15.06 6.80
N ARG A 66 -1.97 -16.31 6.40
CA ARG A 66 -0.77 -16.71 5.62
C ARG A 66 -1.12 -17.57 4.38
N LEU A 67 -0.22 -17.62 3.37
CA LEU A 67 0.31 -18.81 2.61
C LEU A 67 0.58 -18.62 1.07
N ARG A 68 1.49 -19.45 0.49
CA ARG A 68 2.56 -19.20 -0.56
C ARG A 68 2.43 -19.73 -2.04
N ALA A 69 2.87 -18.94 -3.05
CA ALA A 69 3.57 -19.26 -4.35
C ALA A 69 2.91 -19.97 -5.62
N ASN A 70 3.48 -19.75 -6.85
CA ASN A 70 3.05 -19.90 -8.33
C ASN A 70 3.28 -18.76 -9.47
N GLN A 71 4.39 -18.71 -10.28
CA GLN A 71 5.23 -17.60 -10.96
C GLN A 71 4.78 -16.73 -12.21
N MET A 72 5.58 -15.70 -12.62
CA MET A 72 5.60 -14.96 -13.93
C MET A 72 7.04 -14.44 -14.31
N PRO A 73 7.27 -13.75 -15.47
CA PRO A 73 7.99 -14.19 -16.69
C PRO A 73 9.55 -14.22 -16.67
N ASN A 74 10.17 -14.76 -17.73
CA ASN A 74 11.54 -15.35 -17.81
C ASN A 74 12.77 -14.41 -17.81
N SER A 75 12.65 -13.09 -17.61
CA SER A 75 13.82 -12.19 -17.50
C SER A 75 13.97 -11.69 -16.07
N PRO A 76 15.12 -11.92 -15.40
CA PRO A 76 15.32 -11.52 -14.02
C PRO A 76 15.26 -9.99 -13.90
N PRO A 77 14.56 -9.44 -12.88
CA PRO A 77 14.61 -8.02 -12.58
C PRO A 77 16.04 -7.61 -12.22
N GLN A 78 16.36 -6.35 -12.51
CA GLN A 78 17.66 -5.79 -12.17
C GLN A 78 17.83 -5.74 -10.64
N SER A 79 19.00 -6.18 -10.15
CA SER A 79 19.35 -6.03 -8.74
C SER A 79 19.34 -4.57 -8.32
N ILE A 80 18.91 -4.30 -7.09
CA ILE A 80 18.90 -2.97 -6.49
C ILE A 80 20.01 -2.81 -5.46
N LYS A 81 20.54 -1.59 -5.35
CA LYS A 81 21.52 -1.20 -4.32
C LYS A 81 21.19 0.13 -3.63
N THR A 82 20.17 0.84 -4.10
CA THR A 82 19.70 2.11 -3.54
C THR A 82 18.18 2.18 -3.50
N GLU A 83 17.64 3.04 -2.62
CA GLU A 83 16.20 3.36 -2.57
C GLU A 83 15.70 3.93 -3.90
N LEU A 84 16.50 4.76 -4.58
CA LEU A 84 16.13 5.31 -5.88
C LEU A 84 15.94 4.22 -6.93
N MET A 85 16.80 3.19 -6.95
CA MET A 85 16.63 2.06 -7.86
C MET A 85 15.34 1.30 -7.56
N PHE A 86 14.97 1.18 -6.28
CA PHE A 86 13.69 0.58 -5.90
C PHE A 86 12.49 1.40 -6.38
N ALA A 87 12.52 2.73 -6.23
CA ALA A 87 11.48 3.62 -6.75
C ALA A 87 11.34 3.52 -8.29
N VAL A 88 12.46 3.38 -9.01
CA VAL A 88 12.44 3.11 -10.46
C VAL A 88 11.77 1.76 -10.75
N CYS A 89 12.14 0.68 -10.04
CA CYS A 89 11.50 -0.63 -10.19
C CYS A 89 9.98 -0.56 -9.94
N PHE A 90 9.55 0.15 -8.90
CA PHE A 90 8.12 0.37 -8.63
C PHE A 90 7.41 1.02 -9.82
N THR A 91 8.00 2.10 -10.36
CA THR A 91 7.41 2.86 -11.47
C THR A 91 7.32 2.00 -12.74
N THR A 92 8.38 1.23 -13.04
CA THR A 92 8.48 0.37 -14.22
C THR A 92 7.53 -0.83 -14.16
N TYR A 93 7.49 -1.54 -13.03
CA TYR A 93 6.80 -2.82 -12.95
C TYR A 93 5.42 -2.76 -12.30
N ILE A 94 5.16 -1.81 -11.39
CA ILE A 94 3.95 -1.79 -10.56
C ILE A 94 2.98 -0.70 -10.99
N GLN A 95 3.45 0.55 -10.99
CA GLN A 95 2.59 1.73 -11.11
C GLN A 95 1.72 1.72 -12.36
N SER A 96 2.33 1.41 -13.52
CA SER A 96 1.61 1.37 -14.80
C SER A 96 0.54 0.28 -14.86
N GLN A 97 0.79 -0.89 -14.25
CA GLN A 97 -0.18 -1.98 -14.20
C GLN A 97 -1.35 -1.62 -13.27
N LEU A 98 -1.03 -1.04 -12.12
CA LEU A 98 -2.01 -0.66 -11.12
C LEU A 98 -2.94 0.46 -11.62
N ARG A 99 -2.41 1.48 -12.30
CA ARG A 99 -3.22 2.52 -12.98
C ARG A 99 -4.23 1.93 -13.96
N ARG A 100 -3.78 0.99 -14.80
CA ARG A 100 -4.65 0.34 -15.78
C ARG A 100 -5.74 -0.46 -15.10
N ALA A 101 -5.40 -1.21 -14.05
CA ALA A 101 -6.37 -2.01 -13.30
C ALA A 101 -7.42 -1.14 -12.59
N LEU A 102 -6.99 -0.05 -11.93
CA LEU A 102 -7.89 0.91 -11.29
C LEU A 102 -8.83 1.54 -12.33
N ARG A 103 -8.28 2.08 -13.43
CA ARG A 103 -9.09 2.66 -14.52
C ARG A 103 -10.09 1.67 -15.08
N ALA A 104 -9.68 0.43 -15.36
CA ALA A 104 -10.59 -0.61 -15.85
C ALA A 104 -11.69 -0.96 -14.83
N SER A 105 -11.36 -0.96 -13.53
CA SER A 105 -12.32 -1.18 -12.45
C SER A 105 -13.39 -0.08 -12.43
N PHE A 106 -13.00 1.20 -12.53
CA PHE A 106 -13.96 2.30 -12.54
C PHE A 106 -14.75 2.41 -13.84
N GLN A 107 -14.19 2.01 -14.99
CA GLN A 107 -14.94 1.84 -16.23
C GLN A 107 -16.05 0.79 -16.08
N HIS A 108 -15.75 -0.32 -15.41
CA HIS A 108 -16.74 -1.35 -15.12
C HIS A 108 -17.82 -0.87 -14.13
N LEU A 109 -17.42 -0.08 -13.13
CA LEU A 109 -18.32 0.43 -12.09
C LEU A 109 -19.03 1.75 -12.46
N ALA A 110 -18.82 2.29 -13.67
CA ALA A 110 -19.18 3.67 -14.01
C ALA A 110 -20.64 4.04 -13.69
N SER A 111 -21.59 3.14 -13.98
CA SER A 111 -23.03 3.36 -13.73
C SER A 111 -23.43 3.26 -12.25
N GLN A 112 -22.54 2.78 -11.38
CA GLN A 112 -22.81 2.51 -9.97
C GLN A 112 -22.07 3.45 -9.03
N LEU A 113 -21.07 4.21 -9.51
CA LEU A 113 -20.22 5.08 -8.70
C LEU A 113 -21.03 6.02 -7.81
N ALA A 114 -22.02 6.72 -8.38
CA ALA A 114 -22.85 7.66 -7.63
C ALA A 114 -23.71 6.96 -6.56
N ASN A 115 -24.34 5.84 -6.91
CA ASN A 115 -25.21 5.09 -5.99
C ASN A 115 -24.45 4.41 -4.85
N LEU A 116 -23.16 4.12 -5.06
CA LEU A 116 -22.29 3.49 -4.08
C LEU A 116 -21.39 4.52 -3.36
N HIS A 117 -21.55 5.82 -3.63
CA HIS A 117 -20.73 6.89 -3.06
C HIS A 117 -19.22 6.63 -3.23
N LEU A 118 -18.83 6.29 -4.46
CA LEU A 118 -17.44 5.97 -4.80
C LEU A 118 -16.85 7.07 -5.68
N THR A 119 -15.69 7.56 -5.27
CA THR A 119 -14.86 8.43 -6.10
C THR A 119 -13.80 7.60 -6.82
N PRO A 120 -13.74 7.61 -8.16
CA PRO A 120 -12.64 7.01 -8.90
C PRO A 120 -11.29 7.58 -8.50
N ILE A 121 -10.30 6.72 -8.31
CA ILE A 121 -8.94 7.11 -7.94
C ILE A 121 -7.90 6.63 -8.95
N THR A 122 -6.72 7.21 -8.89
CA THR A 122 -5.51 6.74 -9.55
C THR A 122 -4.36 6.70 -8.55
N ILE A 123 -3.19 6.25 -9.00
CA ILE A 123 -1.96 6.18 -8.20
C ILE A 123 -0.80 6.86 -8.94
N ASP A 124 0.05 7.57 -8.22
CA ASP A 124 1.33 8.09 -8.70
C ASP A 124 2.34 8.21 -7.55
N ILE A 125 3.53 8.72 -7.84
CA ILE A 125 4.40 9.38 -6.86
C ILE A 125 3.59 10.44 -6.07
N GLY A 126 4.05 10.87 -4.90
CA GLY A 126 3.26 11.75 -4.03
C GLY A 126 2.82 13.09 -4.61
N ASP A 127 3.59 13.67 -5.55
CA ASP A 127 3.45 15.05 -6.04
C ASP A 127 2.06 15.44 -6.59
N PRO A 128 1.32 14.57 -7.29
CA PRO A 128 0.04 14.97 -7.86
C PRO A 128 -1.08 15.12 -6.82
N ALA A 129 -0.92 14.55 -5.63
CA ALA A 129 -1.86 14.74 -4.52
C ALA A 129 -1.57 16.04 -3.77
N GLN A 130 -2.52 16.50 -2.95
CA GLN A 130 -2.35 17.67 -2.10
C GLN A 130 -1.11 17.52 -1.22
N ILE A 131 -0.25 18.54 -1.19
CA ILE A 131 0.91 18.61 -0.29
C ILE A 131 0.53 19.47 0.92
N ILE A 132 0.78 18.96 2.13
CA ILE A 132 0.47 19.63 3.40
C ILE A 132 1.80 19.84 4.14
N ASP A 133 2.08 21.07 4.55
CA ASP A 133 3.29 21.45 5.30
C ASP A 133 4.61 21.01 4.64
N ASN A 134 4.64 20.96 3.30
CA ASN A 134 5.77 20.49 2.48
C ASN A 134 6.19 19.03 2.77
N PHE A 135 5.32 18.24 3.36
CA PHE A 135 5.54 16.81 3.55
C PHE A 135 4.89 16.01 2.42
N GLN A 136 5.71 15.22 1.75
CA GLN A 136 5.31 14.43 0.60
C GLN A 136 5.54 12.94 0.89
N PRO A 137 4.50 12.10 0.78
CA PRO A 137 4.68 10.65 0.79
C PRO A 137 5.28 10.20 -0.54
N ASP A 138 5.99 9.07 -0.55
CA ASP A 138 6.55 8.55 -1.80
C ASP A 138 5.46 8.23 -2.82
N ILE A 139 4.32 7.70 -2.35
CA ILE A 139 3.20 7.26 -3.18
C ILE A 139 1.88 7.86 -2.70
N ALA A 140 1.03 8.23 -3.66
CA ALA A 140 -0.31 8.72 -3.40
C ALA A 140 -1.39 8.02 -4.21
N PHE A 141 -2.49 7.69 -3.54
CA PHE A 141 -3.76 7.38 -4.17
C PHE A 141 -4.67 8.60 -4.08
N PHE A 142 -5.14 9.13 -5.20
CA PHE A 142 -5.89 10.39 -5.25
C PHE A 142 -6.96 10.33 -6.32
N GLN A 143 -7.92 11.26 -6.26
CA GLN A 143 -9.04 11.30 -7.20
C GLN A 143 -8.54 11.38 -8.65
N ALA A 144 -9.06 10.50 -9.51
CA ALA A 144 -8.75 10.53 -10.93
C ALA A 144 -9.23 11.86 -11.54
N ASP A 145 -8.45 12.39 -12.47
CA ASP A 145 -8.74 13.63 -13.21
C ASP A 145 -8.85 14.90 -12.35
N SER A 146 -8.43 14.85 -11.07
CA SER A 146 -8.31 16.06 -10.25
C SER A 146 -7.18 16.95 -10.74
N THR A 147 -7.30 18.27 -10.53
CA THR A 147 -6.17 19.17 -10.72
C THR A 147 -5.01 18.79 -9.81
N LEU A 148 -3.77 18.90 -10.29
CA LEU A 148 -2.58 18.58 -9.50
C LEU A 148 -2.58 19.35 -8.17
N ASN A 149 -2.16 18.69 -7.09
CA ASN A 149 -2.12 19.23 -5.73
C ASN A 149 -3.48 19.57 -5.10
N SER A 150 -4.61 19.17 -5.69
CA SER A 150 -5.95 19.48 -5.14
C SER A 150 -6.60 18.32 -4.39
N SER A 151 -6.38 17.08 -4.84
CA SER A 151 -7.01 15.91 -4.22
C SER A 151 -6.21 15.46 -3.01
N PRO A 152 -6.86 15.19 -1.86
CA PRO A 152 -6.19 14.56 -0.73
C PRO A 152 -5.67 13.17 -1.12
N ASN A 153 -4.61 12.73 -0.46
CA ASN A 153 -4.11 11.37 -0.58
C ASN A 153 -4.99 10.42 0.25
N ARG A 154 -5.77 9.58 -0.43
CA ARG A 154 -6.72 8.65 0.18
C ARG A 154 -6.09 7.36 0.72
N CYS A 155 -4.85 7.07 0.32
CA CYS A 155 -4.09 5.93 0.81
C CYS A 155 -2.57 6.20 0.68
N PRO A 156 -1.96 6.95 1.62
CA PRO A 156 -0.53 7.28 1.56
C PRO A 156 0.35 6.03 1.62
N GLY A 157 1.37 5.98 0.76
CA GLY A 157 2.36 4.92 0.70
C GLY A 157 3.78 5.44 0.85
N ASP A 158 4.63 4.64 1.47
CA ASP A 158 6.04 4.94 1.67
C ASP A 158 6.89 3.79 1.10
N LEU A 159 7.87 4.12 0.26
CA LEU A 159 8.78 3.15 -0.33
C LEU A 159 10.00 3.02 0.58
N LYS A 160 10.33 1.79 0.94
CA LYS A 160 11.53 1.48 1.72
C LYS A 160 12.31 0.36 1.08
N VAL A 161 13.48 0.13 1.63
CA VAL A 161 14.34 -0.99 1.27
C VAL A 161 14.53 -1.88 2.49
N SER A 162 14.64 -3.18 2.26
CA SER A 162 14.64 -4.24 3.27
C SER A 162 15.81 -4.14 4.26
N TRP A 163 16.91 -3.51 3.85
CA TRP A 163 18.06 -3.21 4.71
C TRP A 163 17.90 -1.94 5.57
N LYS A 164 16.82 -1.18 5.37
CA LYS A 164 16.43 -0.04 6.23
C LYS A 164 15.18 -0.30 7.05
N TRP A 165 14.30 -1.17 6.57
CA TRP A 165 13.07 -1.52 7.27
C TRP A 165 12.54 -2.87 6.81
N ALA A 166 12.08 -3.67 7.76
CA ALA A 166 11.34 -4.90 7.47
C ALA A 166 10.28 -5.16 8.55
N SER A 167 9.18 -5.79 8.17
CA SER A 167 8.03 -6.05 9.04
C SER A 167 8.40 -6.92 10.25
N HIS A 168 9.28 -7.90 10.06
CA HIS A 168 9.73 -8.79 11.14
C HIS A 168 10.54 -8.08 12.23
N TRP A 169 10.96 -6.83 12.01
CA TRP A 169 11.61 -6.01 13.03
C TRP A 169 10.67 -5.60 14.16
N ALA A 170 9.35 -5.73 13.99
CA ALA A 170 8.34 -5.54 15.03
C ALA A 170 8.64 -6.37 16.29
N THR A 171 9.13 -7.60 16.10
CA THR A 171 9.42 -8.57 17.16
C THR A 171 10.91 -8.85 17.31
N ALA A 172 11.79 -8.05 16.69
CA ALA A 172 13.23 -8.23 16.79
C ALA A 172 13.71 -8.07 18.25
N LEU A 173 14.78 -8.78 18.61
CA LEU A 173 15.41 -8.65 19.93
C LEU A 173 16.13 -7.29 20.09
N SER A 174 16.64 -6.73 19.00
CA SER A 174 17.27 -5.42 18.96
C SER A 174 16.25 -4.30 19.24
N ALA A 175 16.55 -3.46 20.24
CA ALA A 175 15.74 -2.28 20.53
C ALA A 175 15.82 -1.23 19.42
N GLU A 176 16.94 -1.20 18.68
CA GLU A 176 17.12 -0.35 17.51
C GLU A 176 16.19 -0.79 16.38
N ASP A 177 16.12 -2.09 16.06
CA ASP A 177 15.25 -2.60 14.99
C ASP A 177 13.78 -2.31 15.28
N ARG A 178 13.35 -2.53 16.53
CA ARG A 178 11.99 -2.18 16.96
C ARG A 178 11.70 -0.68 16.86
N ARG A 179 12.72 0.17 17.06
CA ARG A 179 12.60 1.63 16.92
C ARG A 179 12.46 2.01 15.45
N GLU A 180 13.33 1.49 14.57
CA GLU A 180 13.26 1.72 13.12
C GLU A 180 11.92 1.22 12.56
N TYR A 181 11.43 0.06 13.05
CA TYR A 181 10.12 -0.46 12.70
C TYR A 181 9.01 0.58 12.96
N LYS A 182 8.94 1.10 14.18
CA LYS A 182 7.97 2.12 14.59
C LYS A 182 8.19 3.47 13.91
N GLN A 183 9.43 3.82 13.58
CA GLN A 183 9.76 5.09 12.94
C GLN A 183 9.12 5.19 11.55
N VAL A 184 9.22 4.15 10.73
CA VAL A 184 8.55 4.13 9.41
C VAL A 184 7.02 4.12 9.57
N LEU A 185 6.47 3.37 10.53
CA LEU A 185 5.02 3.42 10.79
C LEU A 185 4.56 4.82 11.21
N SER A 186 5.37 5.54 12.01
CA SER A 186 5.08 6.93 12.40
C SER A 186 5.09 7.87 11.19
N GLN A 187 6.00 7.66 10.24
CA GLN A 187 6.07 8.42 9.00
C GLN A 187 4.78 8.23 8.17
N VAL A 188 4.36 6.99 7.93
CA VAL A 188 3.11 6.71 7.20
C VAL A 188 1.89 7.26 7.95
N ASN A 189 1.82 7.04 9.27
CA ASN A 189 0.74 7.55 10.10
C ASN A 189 0.66 9.08 10.09
N PHE A 190 1.79 9.77 9.99
CA PHE A 190 1.84 11.23 9.85
C PHE A 190 1.17 11.68 8.54
N TYR A 191 1.51 11.08 7.40
CA TYR A 191 0.83 11.39 6.13
C TYR A 191 -0.67 11.05 6.20
N MET A 192 -1.02 9.91 6.82
CA MET A 192 -2.41 9.54 7.05
C MET A 192 -3.16 10.56 7.92
N LYS A 193 -2.49 11.18 8.91
CA LYS A 193 -3.05 12.29 9.71
C LYS A 193 -3.31 13.52 8.87
N GLN A 194 -2.35 13.93 8.05
CA GLN A 194 -2.49 15.12 7.20
C GLN A 194 -3.70 15.02 6.26
N HIS A 195 -3.96 13.83 5.70
CA HIS A 195 -5.07 13.64 4.76
C HIS A 195 -6.36 13.07 5.38
N ASN A 196 -6.36 12.88 6.71
CA ASN A 196 -7.38 12.13 7.43
C ASN A 196 -7.65 10.72 6.87
N ALA A 197 -6.64 10.10 6.22
CA ALA A 197 -6.77 8.80 5.60
C ALA A 197 -6.79 7.67 6.64
N ARG A 198 -7.67 6.70 6.44
CA ARG A 198 -7.82 5.49 7.25
C ARG A 198 -6.85 4.38 6.83
N TYR A 199 -6.45 4.35 5.56
CA TYR A 199 -5.61 3.31 4.98
C TYR A 199 -4.26 3.89 4.49
N GLY A 200 -3.22 3.09 4.59
CA GLY A 200 -1.88 3.41 4.10
C GLY A 200 -1.05 2.13 3.98
N PHE A 201 0.21 2.23 3.54
CA PHE A 201 1.08 1.07 3.42
C PHE A 201 2.55 1.44 3.40
N VAL A 202 3.39 0.44 3.69
CA VAL A 202 4.82 0.45 3.37
C VAL A 202 5.05 -0.59 2.28
N LEU A 203 5.81 -0.25 1.26
CA LEU A 203 6.24 -1.20 0.23
C LEU A 203 7.77 -1.24 0.19
N THR A 204 8.34 -2.45 0.25
CA THR A 204 9.77 -2.70 0.12
C THR A 204 10.06 -3.62 -1.06
N ASP A 205 11.35 -3.85 -1.32
CA ASP A 205 11.85 -4.85 -2.26
C ASP A 205 11.53 -6.30 -1.87
N THR A 206 11.04 -6.54 -0.65
CA THR A 206 10.71 -7.87 -0.14
C THR A 206 9.24 -8.05 0.24
N GLU A 207 8.50 -6.97 0.53
CA GLU A 207 7.13 -7.07 1.03
C GLU A 207 6.28 -5.81 0.85
N LEU A 208 4.96 -6.00 0.78
CA LEU A 208 3.96 -4.97 0.98
C LEU A 208 3.32 -5.15 2.36
N VAL A 209 3.24 -4.07 3.14
CA VAL A 209 2.67 -4.06 4.48
C VAL A 209 1.50 -3.08 4.56
N PRO A 210 0.25 -3.57 4.44
CA PRO A 210 -0.95 -2.75 4.61
C PRO A 210 -1.13 -2.26 6.05
N ILE A 211 -1.57 -1.00 6.18
CA ILE A 211 -1.79 -0.32 7.45
C ILE A 211 -3.21 0.24 7.48
N LYS A 212 -3.91 0.02 8.59
CA LYS A 212 -5.18 0.67 8.90
C LYS A 212 -5.03 1.47 10.18
N ARG A 213 -5.29 2.76 10.09
CA ARG A 213 -5.32 3.64 11.24
C ARG A 213 -6.68 3.55 11.92
N LEU A 214 -6.66 3.39 13.24
CA LEU A 214 -7.86 3.23 14.04
C LEU A 214 -8.40 4.56 14.57
N ASP A 215 -7.50 5.50 14.89
CA ASP A 215 -7.87 6.78 15.51
C ASP A 215 -6.82 7.90 15.35
N GLY A 216 -7.09 9.04 16.01
CA GLY A 216 -6.22 10.21 16.17
C GLY A 216 -4.90 9.96 16.91
N ASN A 217 -4.82 8.88 17.68
CA ASN A 217 -3.86 8.69 18.76
C ASN A 217 -2.76 7.69 18.38
N GLY A 218 -2.55 7.40 17.09
CA GLY A 218 -1.47 6.51 16.66
C GLY A 218 -1.71 5.03 17.01
N ASN A 219 -2.96 4.61 17.14
CA ASN A 219 -3.33 3.20 17.18
C ASN A 219 -3.48 2.68 15.75
N LEU A 220 -2.67 1.68 15.39
CA LEU A 220 -2.62 1.10 14.05
C LEU A 220 -2.92 -0.41 14.10
N LEU A 221 -3.61 -0.90 13.08
CA LEU A 221 -3.59 -2.31 12.69
C LEU A 221 -2.65 -2.48 11.51
N VAL A 222 -1.72 -3.41 11.65
CA VAL A 222 -0.79 -3.78 10.59
C VAL A 222 -1.14 -5.19 10.12
N ALA A 223 -1.36 -5.33 8.82
CA ALA A 223 -1.68 -6.63 8.24
C ALA A 223 -0.41 -7.49 8.08
N GLN A 224 -0.58 -8.81 7.92
CA GLN A 224 0.53 -9.67 7.53
C GLN A 224 1.18 -9.15 6.23
N PRO A 225 2.52 -9.21 6.13
CA PRO A 225 3.23 -8.79 4.93
C PRO A 225 2.87 -9.67 3.74
N ILE A 226 2.62 -9.04 2.60
CA ILE A 226 2.44 -9.67 1.31
C ILE A 226 3.79 -9.68 0.59
N LEU A 227 4.40 -10.86 0.48
CA LEU A 227 5.70 -11.02 -0.16
C LEU A 227 5.60 -10.90 -1.69
N TRP A 228 6.65 -10.45 -2.37
CA TRP A 228 6.71 -10.38 -3.84
C TRP A 228 6.40 -11.73 -4.50
N GLU A 229 6.85 -12.82 -3.87
CA GLU A 229 6.64 -14.19 -4.35
C GLU A 229 5.19 -14.69 -4.17
N ALA A 230 4.29 -13.92 -3.56
CA ALA A 230 2.89 -14.31 -3.34
C ALA A 230 2.10 -14.30 -4.66
N ARG A 231 1.31 -15.36 -4.90
CA ARG A 231 0.64 -15.67 -6.19
C ARG A 231 -0.25 -16.91 -6.08
N GLY A 232 -1.30 -17.02 -6.91
CA GLY A 232 -2.26 -18.15 -6.95
C GLY A 232 -3.69 -17.81 -6.49
N GLN A 233 -4.62 -18.76 -6.63
CA GLN A 233 -6.04 -18.55 -6.25
C GLN A 233 -6.18 -18.33 -4.74
N GLY A 234 -6.93 -17.29 -4.36
CA GLY A 234 -7.14 -16.93 -2.94
C GLY A 234 -5.97 -16.19 -2.28
N ARG A 235 -4.97 -15.72 -3.05
CA ARG A 235 -3.78 -15.02 -2.51
C ARG A 235 -3.67 -13.61 -3.05
N LEU A 236 -3.27 -12.68 -2.17
CA LEU A 236 -2.89 -11.33 -2.56
C LEU A 236 -1.47 -11.36 -3.10
N THR A 237 -1.32 -11.01 -4.37
CA THR A 237 -0.04 -10.52 -4.91
C THR A 237 0.17 -9.08 -4.42
N ILE A 238 1.37 -8.52 -4.56
CA ILE A 238 1.58 -7.09 -4.27
C ILE A 238 0.66 -6.21 -5.11
N LEU A 239 0.51 -6.51 -6.40
CA LEU A 239 -0.37 -5.74 -7.28
C LEU A 239 -1.83 -5.80 -6.86
N LEU A 240 -2.31 -6.99 -6.48
CA LEU A 240 -3.68 -7.19 -6.01
C LEU A 240 -3.89 -6.54 -4.64
N GLY A 241 -2.89 -6.61 -3.75
CA GLY A 241 -2.90 -5.94 -2.45
C GLY A 241 -2.96 -4.42 -2.57
N LEU A 242 -2.14 -3.83 -3.44
CA LEU A 242 -2.17 -2.39 -3.73
C LEU A 242 -3.48 -1.97 -4.40
N TRP A 243 -3.99 -2.77 -5.34
CA TRP A 243 -5.31 -2.50 -5.94
C TRP A 243 -6.41 -2.55 -4.88
N PHE A 244 -6.39 -3.55 -3.99
CA PHE A 244 -7.36 -3.68 -2.91
C PHE A 244 -7.30 -2.49 -1.94
N LEU A 245 -6.09 -2.05 -1.56
CA LEU A 245 -5.88 -0.82 -0.79
C LEU A 245 -6.43 0.41 -1.49
N GLY A 246 -6.22 0.51 -2.81
CA GLY A 246 -6.85 1.53 -3.63
C GLY A 246 -8.38 1.46 -3.54
N MET A 247 -8.98 0.29 -3.71
CA MET A 247 -10.43 0.11 -3.61
C MET A 247 -10.99 0.40 -2.22
N LEU A 248 -10.21 0.26 -1.14
CA LEU A 248 -10.60 0.74 0.19
C LEU A 248 -10.63 2.28 0.27
N GLY A 249 -9.77 2.95 -0.50
CA GLY A 249 -9.71 4.41 -0.59
C GLY A 249 -10.81 5.06 -1.45
N VAL A 250 -11.66 4.29 -2.14
CA VAL A 250 -12.67 4.87 -3.06
C VAL A 250 -13.97 5.26 -2.39
N ALA A 251 -14.33 4.60 -1.29
CA ALA A 251 -15.61 4.78 -0.62
C ALA A 251 -15.60 6.05 0.20
N ASP A 252 -16.36 7.07 -0.24
CA ASP A 252 -16.33 8.43 0.32
C ASP A 252 -16.66 8.46 1.83
N ASP A 253 -17.45 7.48 2.29
CA ASP A 253 -17.90 7.36 3.67
C ASP A 253 -16.94 6.56 4.59
N ASP A 254 -15.92 5.86 4.05
CA ASP A 254 -15.06 4.96 4.84
C ASP A 254 -13.56 5.28 4.75
N TRP A 255 -13.08 5.89 3.66
CA TRP A 255 -11.65 6.10 3.48
C TRP A 255 -11.03 7.06 4.51
N ARG A 256 -11.85 7.88 5.18
CA ARG A 256 -11.44 8.81 6.23
C ARG A 256 -11.77 8.32 7.64
N LEU A 257 -11.04 8.86 8.63
CA LEU A 257 -11.37 8.71 10.06
C LEU A 257 -12.46 9.66 10.53
#